data_AF-A0A7S3GUF4-F1
#
_entry.id   AF-A0A7S3GUF4-F1
#
_cell.length_a   1.000
_cell.length_b   1.000
_cell.length_c   1.000
_cell.angle_alpha   90.00
_cell.angle_beta   90.00
_cell.angle_gamma   90.00
#
_symmetry.space_group_name_H-M   'P 1'
#
loop_
_entity.id
_entity.type
_entity.pdbx_description
1 polymer ?
#
loop_
_entity_poly.entity_id
_entity_poly.type
_entity_poly.pdbx_seq_one_letter_code
_entity_poly.pdbx_strand_id
1 'polypeptide(L)'
;LLNPPPARITLTPRSAEVCLKLGINPEILKIRDIDSFWENGLDPAIQRIRHEAYVQRRYDVMKQCRLERKRMAVAELEAVTNVNTVETLTPEMILEQQKEQNSTLIQLEMQRIEKMQKRQQKELEQMIQFEVNRAKTAQDMEARIQAAKKKDAIRKKQQEKRMKLMAEERRLRELQKQALEEAEEQNRVAVAREMHERERAMIEENERKAEE
;
A
#
# COMPACT_ATOMS: atom_id res chain seq x y z
N LEU A 1 12.27 -22.30 9.15
CA LEU A 1 11.12 -22.51 10.05
C LEU A 1 11.57 -23.40 11.20
N LEU A 2 11.64 -22.88 12.43
CA LEU A 2 12.35 -23.53 13.55
C LEU A 2 11.58 -24.65 14.27
N ASN A 3 10.44 -25.10 13.75
CA ASN A 3 9.69 -26.24 14.31
C ASN A 3 8.81 -26.85 13.20
N PRO A 4 9.18 -28.02 12.63
CA PRO A 4 8.29 -28.70 11.69
C PRO A 4 6.99 -29.10 12.40
N PRO A 5 5.83 -28.98 11.74
CA PRO A 5 4.56 -29.37 12.35
C PRO A 5 4.59 -30.86 12.71
N PRO A 6 4.05 -31.26 13.88
CA PRO A 6 4.10 -32.63 14.35
C PRO A 6 3.46 -33.60 13.36
N ALA A 7 4.09 -34.77 13.19
CA ALA A 7 3.67 -35.77 12.22
C ALA A 7 2.30 -36.39 12.53
N ARG A 8 1.94 -36.48 13.83
CA ARG A 8 0.67 -37.04 14.32
C ARG A 8 -0.14 -35.96 15.03
N ILE A 9 -1.46 -36.04 14.90
CA ILE A 9 -2.38 -35.10 15.53
C ILE A 9 -2.55 -35.48 16.99
N THR A 10 -1.94 -34.69 17.89
CA THR A 10 -2.15 -34.80 19.32
C THR A 10 -3.27 -33.84 19.74
N LEU A 11 -4.49 -34.36 19.86
CA LEU A 11 -5.61 -33.60 20.39
C LEU A 11 -5.64 -33.68 21.92
N THR A 12 -6.03 -32.58 22.58
CA THR A 12 -6.43 -32.65 23.99
C THR A 12 -7.70 -33.48 24.12
N PRO A 13 -7.96 -34.15 25.26
CA PRO A 13 -9.15 -34.99 25.45
C PRO A 13 -10.45 -34.28 25.04
N ARG A 14 -10.60 -33.03 25.48
CA ARG A 14 -11.75 -32.19 25.12
C ARG A 14 -11.86 -31.86 23.63
N SER A 15 -10.73 -31.66 22.94
CA SER A 15 -10.74 -31.41 21.51
C SER A 15 -11.08 -32.67 20.72
N ALA A 16 -10.64 -33.84 21.19
CA ALA A 16 -10.98 -35.14 20.62
C ALA A 16 -12.49 -35.43 20.75
N GLU A 17 -13.06 -35.16 21.92
CA GLU A 17 -14.49 -35.31 22.17
C GLU A 17 -15.35 -34.41 21.26
N VAL A 18 -14.93 -33.15 21.07
CA VAL A 18 -15.61 -32.24 20.13
C VAL A 18 -15.55 -32.76 18.69
N CYS A 19 -14.38 -33.24 18.25
CA CYS A 19 -14.25 -33.81 16.89
C CYS A 19 -15.15 -35.04 16.72
N LEU A 20 -15.21 -35.90 17.74
CA LEU A 20 -16.08 -37.09 17.74
C LEU A 20 -17.56 -36.70 17.70
N LYS A 21 -17.98 -35.74 18.53
CA LYS A 21 -19.37 -35.25 18.60
C LYS A 21 -19.84 -34.63 17.28
N LEU A 22 -18.95 -33.93 16.59
CA LEU A 22 -19.24 -33.29 15.30
C LEU A 22 -19.02 -34.23 14.09
N GLY A 23 -18.53 -35.45 14.29
CA GLY A 23 -18.18 -36.37 13.19
C GLY A 23 -17.04 -35.87 12.31
N ILE A 24 -16.13 -35.05 12.86
CA ILE A 24 -15.02 -34.42 12.14
C ILE A 24 -13.78 -35.30 12.26
N ASN A 25 -13.18 -35.65 11.12
CA ASN A 25 -11.87 -36.29 11.09
C ASN A 25 -10.77 -35.26 11.49
N PRO A 26 -9.95 -35.50 12.52
CA PRO A 26 -8.90 -34.57 12.91
C PRO A 26 -7.91 -34.24 11.77
N GLU A 27 -7.69 -35.14 10.81
CA GLU A 27 -6.77 -34.94 9.68
C GLU A 27 -7.12 -33.75 8.80
N ILE A 28 -8.40 -33.38 8.72
CA ILE A 28 -8.83 -32.22 7.94
C ILE A 28 -8.53 -30.89 8.65
N LEU A 29 -8.13 -30.91 9.92
CA LEU A 29 -7.75 -29.73 10.70
C LEU A 29 -6.25 -29.41 10.64
N LYS A 30 -5.44 -30.29 10.02
CA LYS A 30 -3.99 -30.12 9.88
C LYS A 30 -3.67 -28.88 9.05
N ILE A 31 -2.56 -28.21 9.33
CA ILE A 31 -2.06 -27.15 8.44
C ILE A 31 -1.27 -27.85 7.33
N ARG A 32 -1.57 -27.51 6.09
CA ARG A 32 -0.95 -28.09 4.91
C ARG A 32 -0.44 -26.95 4.04
N ASP A 33 0.82 -27.05 3.64
CA ASP A 33 1.43 -26.07 2.74
C ASP A 33 1.00 -26.31 1.29
N ILE A 34 1.17 -25.31 0.44
CA ILE A 34 0.79 -25.39 -0.98
C ILE A 34 1.44 -26.58 -1.70
N ASP A 35 2.67 -26.92 -1.33
CA ASP A 35 3.44 -28.02 -1.94
C ASP A 35 2.81 -29.39 -1.68
N SER A 36 2.04 -29.53 -0.60
CA SER A 36 1.33 -30.78 -0.30
C SER A 36 0.17 -31.08 -1.27
N PHE A 37 -0.24 -30.10 -2.08
CA PHE A 37 -1.26 -30.24 -3.12
C PHE A 37 -0.66 -30.46 -4.52
N TRP A 38 0.67 -30.61 -4.61
CA TRP A 38 1.36 -30.87 -5.87
C TRP A 38 1.12 -32.31 -6.36
N GLU A 39 0.82 -32.45 -7.65
CA GLU A 39 0.66 -33.72 -8.35
C GLU A 39 1.38 -33.65 -9.71
N ASN A 40 1.94 -34.77 -10.18
CA ASN A 40 2.64 -34.81 -11.46
C ASN A 40 1.66 -34.46 -12.61
N GLY A 41 1.98 -33.40 -13.36
CA GLY A 41 1.14 -32.90 -14.46
C GLY A 41 0.02 -31.93 -14.04
N LEU A 42 -0.01 -31.49 -12.78
CA LEU A 42 -0.98 -30.51 -12.29
C LEU A 42 -0.55 -29.08 -12.64
N ASP A 43 -1.48 -28.29 -13.17
CA ASP A 43 -1.27 -26.85 -13.38
C ASP A 43 -1.09 -26.13 -12.02
N PRO A 44 -0.02 -25.32 -11.84
CA PRO A 44 0.15 -24.48 -10.66
C PRO A 44 -1.06 -23.61 -10.29
N ALA A 45 -1.89 -23.21 -11.26
CA ALA A 45 -3.13 -22.48 -10.98
C ALA A 45 -4.16 -23.35 -10.23
N ILE A 46 -4.30 -24.61 -10.65
CA ILE A 46 -5.21 -25.57 -10.01
C ILE A 46 -4.70 -25.93 -8.61
N GLN A 47 -3.39 -26.07 -8.42
CA GLN A 47 -2.77 -26.28 -7.11
C GLN A 47 -3.14 -25.17 -6.13
N ARG A 48 -3.06 -23.90 -6.56
CA ARG A 48 -3.46 -22.73 -5.74
C ARG A 48 -4.93 -22.80 -5.35
N ILE A 49 -5.82 -23.07 -6.31
CA ILE A 49 -7.27 -23.18 -6.06
C ILE A 49 -7.57 -24.29 -5.04
N ARG A 50 -6.93 -25.46 -5.16
CA ARG A 50 -7.10 -26.58 -4.21
C ARG A 50 -6.64 -26.20 -2.80
N HIS A 51 -5.47 -25.56 -2.69
CA HIS A 51 -4.96 -25.09 -1.41
C HIS A 51 -5.88 -24.03 -0.77
N GLU A 52 -6.35 -23.05 -1.55
CA GLU A 52 -7.27 -22.01 -1.07
C GLU A 52 -8.60 -22.61 -0.57
N ALA A 53 -9.19 -23.53 -1.35
CA ALA A 53 -10.42 -24.23 -0.96
C ALA A 53 -10.23 -25.05 0.32
N TYR A 54 -9.08 -25.71 0.48
CA TYR A 54 -8.73 -26.43 1.69
C TYR A 54 -8.61 -25.50 2.90
N VAL A 55 -7.90 -24.38 2.77
CA VAL A 55 -7.70 -23.40 3.84
C VAL A 55 -9.03 -22.83 4.31
N GLN A 56 -9.93 -22.47 3.38
CA GLN A 56 -11.28 -22.01 3.72
C GLN A 56 -12.08 -23.06 4.46
N ARG A 57 -12.19 -24.27 3.91
CA ARG A 57 -12.94 -25.37 4.55
C ARG A 57 -12.39 -25.68 5.94
N ARG A 58 -11.07 -25.74 6.09
CA ARG A 58 -10.40 -25.96 7.38
C ARG A 58 -10.76 -24.86 8.38
N TYR A 59 -10.76 -23.60 7.94
CA TYR A 59 -11.11 -22.47 8.79
C TYR A 59 -12.54 -22.59 9.34
N ASP A 60 -13.50 -22.92 8.48
CA ASP A 60 -14.90 -23.10 8.87
C ASP A 60 -15.10 -24.26 9.85
N VAL A 61 -14.49 -25.41 9.57
CA VAL A 61 -14.55 -26.59 10.44
C VAL A 61 -13.90 -26.29 11.79
N MET A 62 -12.73 -25.62 11.81
CA MET A 62 -12.07 -25.19 13.05
C MET A 62 -12.94 -24.22 13.87
N LYS A 63 -13.67 -23.32 13.19
CA LYS A 63 -14.60 -22.39 13.85
C LYS A 63 -15.74 -23.15 14.54
N GLN A 64 -16.31 -24.16 13.88
CA GLN A 64 -17.34 -25.02 14.48
C GLN A 64 -16.81 -25.77 15.70
N CYS A 65 -15.64 -26.40 15.60
CA CYS A 65 -15.01 -27.08 16.75
C CYS A 65 -14.80 -26.14 17.94
N ARG A 66 -14.36 -24.89 17.71
CA ARG A 66 -14.17 -23.91 18.79
C ARG A 66 -15.49 -23.53 19.47
N LEU A 67 -16.56 -23.40 18.71
CA LEU A 67 -17.88 -23.07 19.25
C LEU A 67 -18.44 -24.22 20.11
N GLU A 68 -18.37 -25.45 19.63
CA GLU A 68 -18.81 -26.62 20.42
C GLU A 68 -17.95 -26.82 21.66
N ARG A 69 -16.63 -26.64 21.57
CA ARG A 69 -15.74 -26.69 22.73
C ARG A 69 -16.15 -25.68 23.81
N LYS A 70 -16.54 -24.47 23.40
CA LYS A 70 -17.03 -23.44 24.32
C LYS A 70 -18.38 -23.82 24.92
N ARG A 71 -19.31 -24.36 24.13
CA ARG A 71 -20.62 -24.83 24.61
C ARG A 71 -20.46 -25.91 25.67
N MET A 72 -19.60 -26.89 25.45
CA MET A 72 -19.30 -27.93 26.44
C MET A 72 -18.72 -27.35 27.73
N ALA A 73 -17.88 -26.30 27.64
CA ALA A 73 -17.27 -25.70 28.82
C ALA A 73 -18.30 -24.97 29.68
N VAL A 74 -19.27 -24.33 29.05
CA VAL A 74 -20.39 -23.69 29.74
C VAL A 74 -21.30 -24.75 30.36
N ALA A 75 -21.65 -25.80 29.62
CA ALA A 75 -22.51 -26.88 30.14
C ALA A 75 -21.89 -27.62 31.34
N GLU A 76 -20.58 -27.87 31.32
CA GLU A 76 -19.86 -28.44 32.47
C GLU A 76 -19.90 -27.50 33.68
N LEU A 77 -19.71 -26.19 33.47
CA LEU A 77 -19.75 -25.20 34.55
C LEU A 77 -21.16 -25.14 35.19
N GLU A 78 -22.20 -25.10 34.36
CA GLU A 78 -23.60 -25.09 34.81
C GLU A 78 -23.95 -26.37 35.60
N ALA A 79 -23.47 -27.53 35.13
CA ALA A 79 -23.66 -28.80 35.83
C ALA A 79 -22.99 -28.81 37.21
N VAL A 80 -21.80 -28.23 37.36
CA VAL A 80 -21.09 -28.15 38.65
C VAL A 80 -21.78 -27.18 39.60
N THR A 81 -22.30 -26.05 39.11
CA THR A 81 -22.95 -25.03 39.97
C THR A 81 -24.31 -25.46 40.51
N ASN A 82 -25.02 -26.36 39.83
CA ASN A 82 -26.37 -26.81 40.23
C ASN A 82 -26.39 -27.88 41.34
N VAL A 83 -25.24 -28.44 41.73
CA VAL A 83 -25.20 -29.59 42.66
C VAL A 83 -25.10 -29.17 44.15
N ASN A 84 -24.85 -27.88 44.45
CA ASN A 84 -24.46 -27.45 45.81
C ASN A 84 -25.56 -26.75 46.66
N THR A 85 -26.85 -26.93 46.40
CA THR A 85 -27.90 -26.12 47.07
C THR A 85 -28.84 -26.86 48.03
N VAL A 86 -28.38 -27.87 48.80
CA VAL A 86 -29.21 -28.41 49.90
C VAL A 86 -28.35 -28.92 51.08
N GLU A 87 -27.83 -28.03 51.93
CA GLU A 87 -27.52 -28.37 53.32
C GLU A 87 -27.92 -27.19 54.23
N THR A 88 -28.68 -27.49 55.29
CA THR A 88 -29.25 -26.51 56.23
C THR A 88 -28.16 -25.88 57.09
N LEU A 89 -27.76 -24.66 56.72
CA LEU A 89 -26.74 -23.86 57.41
C LEU A 89 -27.30 -23.16 58.65
N THR A 90 -26.48 -23.06 59.69
CA THR A 90 -26.80 -22.32 60.93
C THR A 90 -26.82 -20.80 60.69
N PRO A 91 -27.51 -19.99 61.52
CA PRO A 91 -27.63 -18.55 61.33
C PRO A 91 -26.30 -17.79 61.22
N GLU A 92 -25.24 -18.22 61.93
CA GLU A 92 -23.90 -17.64 61.83
C GLU A 92 -23.23 -17.97 60.50
N MET A 93 -23.37 -19.22 60.03
CA MET A 93 -22.87 -19.62 58.71
C MET A 93 -23.62 -18.92 57.57
N ILE A 94 -24.91 -18.59 57.75
CA ILE A 94 -25.68 -17.79 56.78
C ILE A 94 -25.11 -16.36 56.71
N LEU A 95 -24.70 -15.77 57.82
CA LEU A 95 -24.16 -14.40 57.85
C LEU A 95 -22.74 -14.32 57.23
N GLU A 96 -21.89 -15.31 57.52
CA GLU A 96 -20.58 -15.45 56.85
C GLU A 96 -20.75 -15.74 55.36
N GLN A 97 -21.65 -16.65 54.99
CA GLN A 97 -21.95 -16.95 53.60
C GLN A 97 -22.52 -15.72 52.87
N GLN A 98 -23.35 -14.89 53.52
CA GLN A 98 -23.81 -13.62 52.95
C GLN A 98 -22.67 -12.60 52.77
N LYS A 99 -21.72 -12.52 53.70
CA LYS A 99 -20.53 -11.65 53.54
C LYS A 99 -19.63 -12.13 52.43
N GLU A 100 -19.38 -13.44 52.34
CA GLU A 100 -18.61 -14.05 51.26
C GLU A 100 -19.32 -13.88 49.91
N GLN A 101 -20.63 -14.12 49.84
CA GLN A 101 -21.45 -13.89 48.64
C GLN A 101 -21.44 -12.41 48.23
N ASN A 102 -21.56 -11.47 49.16
CA ASN A 102 -21.47 -10.04 48.84
C ASN A 102 -20.06 -9.66 48.38
N SER A 103 -19.00 -10.19 49.00
CA SER A 103 -17.62 -9.92 48.60
C SER A 103 -17.31 -10.48 47.20
N THR A 104 -17.80 -11.68 46.89
CA THR A 104 -17.65 -12.31 45.58
C THR A 104 -18.48 -11.60 44.52
N LEU A 105 -19.67 -11.10 44.87
CA LEU A 105 -20.50 -10.30 43.98
C LEU A 105 -19.84 -8.95 43.65
N ILE A 106 -19.23 -8.29 44.63
CA ILE A 106 -18.44 -7.06 44.42
C ILE A 106 -17.22 -7.35 43.52
N GLN A 107 -16.50 -8.46 43.74
CA GLN A 107 -15.36 -8.84 42.91
C GLN A 107 -15.78 -9.12 41.46
N LEU A 108 -16.93 -9.78 41.25
CA LEU A 108 -17.48 -10.04 39.92
C LEU A 108 -17.91 -8.75 39.21
N GLU A 109 -18.54 -7.82 39.93
CA GLU A 109 -18.84 -6.47 39.46
C GLU A 109 -17.57 -5.71 39.04
N MET A 110 -16.54 -5.71 39.88
CA MET A 110 -15.25 -5.09 39.57
C MET A 110 -14.62 -5.67 38.30
N GLN A 111 -14.60 -7.00 38.17
CA GLN A 111 -14.09 -7.66 36.96
C GLN A 111 -14.93 -7.33 35.72
N ARG A 112 -16.25 -7.16 35.87
CA ARG A 112 -17.15 -6.76 34.78
C ARG A 112 -16.87 -5.33 34.34
N ILE A 113 -16.70 -4.40 35.29
CA ILE A 113 -16.34 -3.00 35.04
C ILE A 113 -14.97 -2.92 34.36
N GLU A 114 -13.98 -3.66 34.84
CA GLU A 114 -12.64 -3.69 34.26
C GLU A 114 -12.67 -4.22 32.80
N LYS A 115 -13.45 -5.28 32.54
CA LYS A 115 -13.65 -5.78 31.16
C LYS A 115 -14.33 -4.75 30.26
N MET A 116 -15.29 -3.99 30.80
CA MET A 116 -15.97 -2.92 30.07
C MET A 116 -15.00 -1.77 29.75
N GLN A 117 -14.23 -1.32 30.73
CA GLN A 117 -13.21 -0.29 30.56
C GLN A 117 -12.15 -0.71 29.54
N LYS A 118 -11.65 -1.96 29.61
CA LYS A 118 -10.71 -2.50 28.61
C LYS A 118 -11.30 -2.54 27.20
N ARG A 119 -12.61 -2.78 27.06
CA ARG A 119 -13.27 -2.76 25.75
C ARG A 119 -13.37 -1.32 25.22
N GLN A 120 -13.84 -0.38 26.05
CA GLN A 120 -13.92 1.04 25.71
C GLN A 120 -12.54 1.61 25.35
N GLN A 121 -11.50 1.23 26.09
CA GLN A 121 -10.14 1.68 25.82
C GLN A 121 -9.60 1.15 24.50
N LYS A 122 -9.91 -0.11 24.14
CA LYS A 122 -9.58 -0.64 22.80
C LYS A 122 -10.34 0.06 21.69
N GLU A 123 -11.61 0.41 21.90
CA GLU A 123 -12.41 1.15 20.93
C GLU A 123 -11.86 2.57 20.71
N LEU A 124 -11.48 3.26 21.80
CA LEU A 124 -10.81 4.56 21.75
C LEU A 124 -9.46 4.47 21.03
N GLU A 125 -8.65 3.46 21.34
CA GLU A 125 -7.35 3.26 20.70
C GLU A 125 -7.50 2.99 19.19
N GLN A 126 -8.50 2.20 18.79
CA GLN A 126 -8.82 1.99 17.36
C GLN A 126 -9.26 3.27 16.66
N MET A 127 -10.09 4.09 17.33
CA MET A 127 -10.52 5.38 16.79
C MET A 127 -9.32 6.33 16.61
N ILE A 128 -8.47 6.45 17.63
CA ILE A 128 -7.24 7.25 17.56
C ILE A 128 -6.34 6.76 16.43
N GLN A 129 -6.13 5.44 16.32
CA GLN A 129 -5.32 4.87 15.26
C GLN A 129 -5.89 5.17 13.87
N PHE A 130 -7.21 5.14 13.71
CA PHE A 130 -7.87 5.51 12.46
C PHE A 130 -7.67 6.99 12.12
N GLU A 131 -7.83 7.89 13.09
CA GLU A 131 -7.60 9.33 12.90
C GLU A 131 -6.15 9.64 12.54
N VAL A 132 -5.19 9.03 13.25
CA VAL A 132 -3.75 9.18 12.96
C VAL A 132 -3.43 8.69 11.55
N ASN A 133 -3.93 7.51 11.17
CA ASN A 133 -3.70 6.96 9.84
C ASN A 133 -4.32 7.82 8.74
N ARG A 134 -5.52 8.36 8.97
CA ARG A 134 -6.18 9.29 8.05
C ARG A 134 -5.41 10.59 7.90
N ALA A 135 -4.96 11.19 9.00
CA ALA A 135 -4.16 12.41 8.99
C ALA A 135 -2.83 12.19 8.26
N LYS A 136 -2.13 11.08 8.53
CA LYS A 136 -0.90 10.71 7.84
C LYS A 136 -1.10 10.54 6.33
N THR A 137 -2.18 9.86 5.93
CA THR A 137 -2.50 9.65 4.51
C THR A 137 -2.79 10.96 3.79
N ALA A 138 -3.53 11.88 4.43
CA ALA A 138 -3.80 13.21 3.89
C ALA A 138 -2.50 14.01 3.73
N GLN A 139 -1.63 13.99 4.74
CA GLN A 139 -0.34 14.68 4.71
C GLN A 139 0.59 14.13 3.61
N ASP A 140 0.67 12.80 3.46
CA ASP A 140 1.46 12.16 2.41
C ASP A 140 0.94 12.50 1.01
N MET A 141 -0.38 12.54 0.83
CA MET A 141 -1.01 12.94 -0.42
C MET A 141 -0.71 14.40 -0.75
N GLU A 142 -0.84 15.30 0.22
CA GLU A 142 -0.52 16.71 0.03
C GLU A 142 0.96 16.93 -0.31
N ALA A 143 1.87 16.25 0.39
CA ALA A 143 3.30 16.30 0.11
C ALA A 143 3.63 15.84 -1.32
N ARG A 144 2.98 14.77 -1.80
CA ARG A 144 3.12 14.30 -3.20
C ARG A 144 2.62 15.31 -4.20
N ILE A 145 1.46 15.93 -3.95
CA ILE A 145 0.89 16.98 -4.81
C ILE A 145 1.83 18.19 -4.87
N GLN A 146 2.35 18.65 -3.72
CA GLN A 146 3.28 19.77 -3.67
C GLN A 146 4.61 19.46 -4.39
N ALA A 147 5.14 18.24 -4.24
CA ALA A 147 6.34 17.80 -4.94
C ALA A 147 6.14 17.74 -6.46
N ALA A 148 4.98 17.25 -6.93
CA ALA A 148 4.61 17.24 -8.34
C ALA A 148 4.53 18.67 -8.90
N LYS A 149 3.80 19.56 -8.22
CA LYS A 149 3.70 20.99 -8.59
C LYS A 149 5.06 21.68 -8.70
N LYS A 150 5.98 21.41 -7.75
CA LYS A 150 7.35 21.95 -7.79
C LYS A 150 8.12 21.43 -9.01
N LYS A 151 8.03 20.13 -9.31
CA LYS A 151 8.69 19.53 -10.49
C LYS A 151 8.14 20.11 -11.79
N ASP A 152 6.83 20.26 -11.91
CA ASP A 152 6.19 20.83 -13.10
C ASP A 152 6.55 22.30 -13.30
N ALA A 153 6.61 23.09 -12.22
CA ALA A 153 7.06 24.47 -12.29
C ALA A 153 8.52 24.58 -12.77
N ILE A 154 9.41 23.69 -12.31
CA ILE A 154 10.79 23.63 -12.79
C ILE A 154 10.85 23.26 -14.28
N ARG A 155 10.09 22.23 -14.69
CA ARG A 155 10.02 21.80 -16.09
C ARG A 155 9.52 22.91 -17.00
N LYS A 156 8.47 23.62 -16.61
CA LYS A 156 7.92 24.75 -17.37
C LYS A 156 8.94 25.88 -17.50
N LYS A 157 9.62 26.25 -16.41
CA LYS A 157 10.72 27.25 -16.46
C LYS A 157 11.86 26.83 -17.38
N GLN A 158 12.24 25.54 -17.38
CA GLN A 158 13.28 25.03 -18.27
C GLN A 158 12.85 25.06 -19.74
N GLN A 159 11.60 24.68 -20.04
CA GLN A 159 11.04 24.76 -21.38
C GLN A 159 10.99 26.20 -21.88
N GLU A 160 10.51 27.14 -21.06
CA GLU A 160 10.49 28.57 -21.40
C GLU A 160 11.90 29.11 -21.68
N LYS A 161 12.90 28.74 -20.87
CA LYS A 161 14.30 29.12 -21.12
C LYS A 161 14.81 28.56 -22.45
N ARG A 162 14.55 27.28 -22.75
CA ARG A 162 14.97 26.65 -24.02
C ARG A 162 14.32 27.33 -25.22
N MET A 163 13.02 27.64 -25.13
CA MET A 163 12.29 28.35 -26.19
C MET A 163 12.84 29.76 -26.43
N LYS A 164 13.17 30.49 -25.36
CA LYS A 164 13.80 31.82 -25.48
C LYS A 164 15.17 31.75 -26.15
N LEU A 165 16.03 30.82 -25.71
CA LEU A 165 17.35 30.63 -26.31
C LEU A 165 17.25 30.26 -27.80
N MET A 166 16.34 29.36 -28.18
CA MET A 166 16.12 29.02 -29.59
C MET A 166 15.60 30.22 -30.41
N ALA A 167 14.74 31.05 -29.82
CA ALA A 167 14.25 32.26 -30.49
C ALA A 167 15.36 33.30 -30.69
N GLU A 168 16.23 33.49 -29.70
CA GLU A 168 17.40 34.37 -29.80
C GLU A 168 18.42 33.84 -30.82
N GLU A 169 18.72 32.54 -30.79
CA GLU A 169 19.62 31.89 -31.76
C GLU A 169 19.08 32.03 -33.19
N ARG A 170 17.78 31.84 -33.39
CA ARG A 170 17.14 32.03 -34.70
C ARG A 170 17.25 33.48 -35.19
N ARG A 171 16.99 34.46 -34.31
CA ARG A 171 17.16 35.88 -34.64
C ARG A 171 18.60 36.21 -35.00
N LEU A 172 19.57 35.66 -34.27
CA LEU A 172 20.99 35.89 -34.55
C LEU A 172 21.39 35.29 -35.91
N ARG A 173 20.92 34.09 -36.24
CA ARG A 173 21.14 33.47 -37.56
C ARG A 173 20.51 34.26 -38.70
N GLU A 174 19.29 34.75 -38.51
CA GLU A 174 18.62 35.60 -39.50
C GLU A 174 19.39 36.91 -39.73
N LEU A 175 19.88 37.54 -38.66
CA LEU A 175 20.73 38.75 -38.75
C LEU A 175 22.07 38.47 -39.45
N GLN A 176 22.75 37.37 -39.11
CA GLN A 176 24.01 36.98 -39.76
C GLN A 176 23.81 36.68 -41.24
N LYS A 177 22.71 36.02 -41.60
CA LYS A 177 22.36 35.75 -42.99
C LYS A 177 22.11 37.05 -43.77
N GLN A 178 21.34 37.97 -43.19
CA GLN A 178 21.11 39.29 -43.78
C GLN A 178 22.41 40.08 -43.97
N ALA A 179 23.28 40.11 -42.97
CA ALA A 179 24.58 40.79 -43.07
C ALA A 179 25.48 40.19 -44.17
N LEU A 180 25.41 38.87 -44.37
CA LEU A 180 26.15 38.20 -45.45
C LEU A 180 25.56 38.53 -46.83
N GLU A 181 24.23 38.52 -46.98
CA GLU A 181 23.55 38.88 -48.21
C GLU A 181 23.84 40.35 -48.59
N GLU A 182 23.77 41.29 -47.65
CA GLU A 182 24.12 42.70 -47.86
C GLU A 182 25.59 42.88 -48.26
N ALA A 183 26.53 42.15 -47.63
CA ALA A 183 27.94 42.20 -48.01
C ALA A 183 28.18 41.65 -49.42
N GLU A 184 27.47 40.59 -49.82
CA GLU A 184 27.55 40.05 -51.18
C GLU A 184 26.99 41.04 -52.22
N GLU A 185 25.86 41.70 -51.92
CA GLU A 185 25.30 42.75 -52.78
C GLU A 185 26.25 43.94 -52.93
N GLN A 186 26.85 44.41 -51.83
CA GLN A 186 27.86 45.48 -51.89
C GLN A 186 29.07 45.11 -52.74
N ASN A 187 29.56 43.86 -52.62
CA ASN A 187 30.64 43.37 -53.47
C ASN A 187 30.24 43.31 -54.94
N ARG A 188 29.02 42.86 -55.26
CA ARG A 188 28.52 42.86 -56.65
C ARG A 188 28.45 44.27 -57.23
N VAL A 189 27.95 45.24 -56.46
CA VAL A 189 27.90 46.65 -56.88
C VAL A 189 29.31 47.23 -57.07
N ALA A 190 30.25 46.93 -56.16
CA ALA A 190 31.63 47.38 -56.27
C ALA A 190 32.32 46.83 -57.53
N VAL A 191 32.18 45.52 -57.81
CA VAL A 191 32.73 44.89 -59.02
C VAL A 191 32.11 45.49 -60.28
N ALA A 192 30.79 45.69 -60.31
CA ALA A 192 30.12 46.32 -61.45
C ALA A 192 30.61 47.76 -61.69
N ARG A 193 30.83 48.53 -60.61
CA ARG A 193 31.38 49.88 -60.68
C ARG A 193 32.81 49.88 -61.22
N GLU A 194 33.65 48.97 -60.73
CA GLU A 194 35.04 48.83 -61.17
C GLU A 194 35.13 48.44 -62.66
N MET A 195 34.27 47.52 -63.12
CA MET A 195 34.19 47.14 -64.54
C MET A 195 33.78 48.32 -65.42
N HIS A 196 32.76 49.08 -65.01
CA HIS A 196 32.32 50.27 -65.74
C HIS A 196 33.39 51.39 -65.76
N GLU A 197 34.12 51.58 -64.67
CA GLU A 197 35.25 52.52 -64.62
C GLU A 197 36.40 52.09 -65.55
N ARG A 198 36.73 50.78 -65.58
CA ARG A 198 37.68 50.22 -66.54
C ARG A 198 37.24 50.39 -67.98
N GLU A 199 35.97 50.12 -68.30
CA GLU A 199 35.43 50.31 -69.65
C GLU A 199 35.51 51.78 -70.08
N ARG A 200 35.14 52.73 -69.21
CA ARG A 200 35.29 54.16 -69.52
C ARG A 200 36.73 54.57 -69.76
N ALA A 201 37.67 54.12 -68.92
CA ALA A 201 39.09 54.43 -69.11
C ALA A 201 39.64 53.84 -70.42
N MET A 202 39.22 52.62 -70.79
CA MET A 202 39.58 52.01 -72.08
C MET A 202 39.01 52.78 -73.28
N ILE A 203 37.79 53.29 -73.17
CA ILE A 203 37.18 54.14 -74.21
C ILE A 203 37.96 55.44 -74.34
N GLU A 204 38.25 56.13 -73.23
CA GLU A 204 39.00 57.39 -73.23
C GLU A 204 40.45 57.21 -73.75
N GLU A 205 41.11 56.11 -73.43
CA GLU A 205 42.44 55.78 -73.96
C GLU A 205 42.40 55.47 -75.47
N ASN A 206 41.35 54.78 -75.94
CA ASN A 206 41.15 54.51 -77.37
C ASN A 206 40.83 55.79 -78.15
N GLU A 207 40.03 56.70 -77.58
CA GLU A 207 39.75 58.02 -78.16
C GLU A 207 41.03 58.86 -78.25
N ARG A 208 41.84 58.91 -77.19
CA ARG A 208 43.14 59.60 -77.22
C ARG A 208 44.12 59.02 -78.24
N LYS A 209 44.14 57.69 -78.42
CA LYS A 209 44.96 57.03 -79.45
C LYS A 209 44.44 57.23 -80.88
N ALA A 210 43.16 57.58 -81.04
CA ALA A 210 42.57 57.88 -82.34
C ALA A 210 42.75 59.35 -82.76
N GLU A 211 43.07 60.23 -81.80
CA GLU A 211 43.35 61.66 -82.01
C GLU A 211 44.84 61.98 -82.23
N GLU A 212 45.76 61.02 -82.02
CA GLU A 212 47.18 61.07 -82.41
C GLU A 212 47.43 60.49 -83.81
#